data_AF-A0A5J4N9E1-F1
#
_entry.id   AF-A0A5J4N9E1-F1
#
_cell.length_a   1.000
_cell.length_b   1.000
_cell.length_c   1.000
_cell.angle_alpha   90.00
_cell.angle_beta   90.00
_cell.angle_gamma   90.00
#
_symmetry.space_group_name_H-M   'P 1'
#
loop_
_entity.id
_entity.type
_entity.pdbx_description
1 polymer ?
#
loop_
_entity_poly.entity_id
_entity_poly.type
_entity_poly.pdbx_seq_one_letter_code
_entity_poly.pdbx_strand_id
1 'polypeptide(L)'
;MILALSTLVQVLLLLESITGQAISFVSPANCSIGTTTAPAEYFNTATLLCESCSQSTRFQKQSDDGLSCSCQPGYRKIKDVGGNTLTCEACNANETVTEDGLQCIPCAVNSFDDSTETCKPCPSDSYSGLC
;
A
#
# COMPACT_ATOMS: atom_id res chain seq x y z
N MET A 1 -31.24 57.64 -8.95
CA MET A 1 -31.13 56.80 -7.72
C MET A 1 -31.28 55.30 -8.03
N ILE A 2 -32.25 54.87 -8.85
CA ILE A 2 -32.49 53.46 -9.19
C ILE A 2 -31.33 52.78 -9.97
N LEU A 3 -30.68 53.51 -10.89
CA LEU A 3 -29.52 53.00 -11.66
C LEU A 3 -28.26 52.75 -10.81
N ALA A 4 -28.10 53.49 -9.70
CA ALA A 4 -26.97 53.32 -8.78
C ALA A 4 -27.15 52.07 -7.88
N LEU A 5 -28.41 51.67 -7.62
CA LEU A 5 -28.72 50.47 -6.86
C LEU A 5 -28.54 49.20 -7.69
N SER A 6 -28.87 49.22 -8.99
CA SER A 6 -28.69 48.04 -9.85
C SER A 6 -27.22 47.70 -10.07
N THR A 7 -26.38 48.71 -10.27
CA THR A 7 -24.93 48.56 -10.45
C THR A 7 -24.27 48.01 -9.19
N LEU A 8 -24.70 48.45 -8.00
CA LEU A 8 -24.22 47.91 -6.73
C LEU A 8 -24.56 46.43 -6.56
N VAL A 9 -25.79 46.02 -6.91
CA VAL A 9 -26.26 44.63 -6.85
C VAL A 9 -25.47 43.73 -7.82
N GLN A 10 -25.21 44.20 -9.04
CA GLN A 10 -24.40 43.47 -10.02
C GLN A 10 -22.93 43.33 -9.60
N VAL A 11 -22.37 44.32 -8.90
CA VAL A 11 -21.01 44.23 -8.33
C VAL A 11 -20.97 43.24 -7.16
N LEU A 12 -21.96 43.25 -6.26
CA LEU A 12 -22.03 42.29 -5.14
C LEU A 12 -22.15 40.83 -5.63
N LEU A 13 -22.96 40.57 -6.66
CA LEU A 13 -23.09 39.24 -7.25
C LEU A 13 -21.79 38.73 -7.93
N LEU A 14 -20.96 39.64 -8.44
CA LEU A 14 -19.66 39.29 -9.03
C LEU A 14 -18.60 38.97 -7.97
N LEU A 15 -18.69 39.53 -6.76
CA LEU A 15 -17.75 39.23 -5.67
C LEU A 15 -17.94 37.83 -5.07
N GLU A 16 -19.14 37.25 -5.15
CA GLU A 16 -19.44 35.92 -4.58
C GLU A 16 -18.90 34.75 -5.45
N SER A 17 -18.41 35.03 -6.67
CA SER A 17 -18.14 34.02 -7.69
C SER A 17 -16.71 33.45 -7.68
N ILE A 18 -15.88 33.74 -6.68
CA ILE A 18 -14.45 33.34 -6.68
C ILE A 18 -14.05 32.60 -5.39
N THR A 19 -14.74 31.51 -5.05
CA THR A 19 -14.19 30.52 -4.10
C THR A 19 -13.58 29.38 -4.90
N GLY A 20 -12.29 29.50 -5.24
CA GLY A 20 -11.53 28.38 -5.79
C GLY A 20 -11.16 27.39 -4.67
N GLN A 21 -11.53 26.11 -4.82
CA GLN A 21 -11.04 25.06 -3.93
C GLN A 21 -9.66 24.61 -4.42
N ALA A 22 -8.63 24.82 -3.61
CA ALA A 22 -7.31 24.24 -3.84
C ALA A 22 -7.26 22.86 -3.17
N ILE A 23 -7.26 21.79 -3.96
CA ILE A 23 -6.99 20.44 -3.45
C ILE A 23 -5.47 20.29 -3.40
N SER A 24 -4.94 19.94 -2.22
CA SER A 24 -3.51 19.65 -2.10
C SER A 24 -3.19 18.43 -2.95
N PHE A 25 -2.21 18.57 -3.85
CA PHE A 25 -1.78 17.47 -4.69
C PHE A 25 -1.09 16.41 -3.84
N VAL A 26 -1.65 15.20 -3.84
CA VAL A 26 -1.07 14.02 -3.19
C VAL A 26 -0.59 13.07 -4.29
N SER A 27 0.66 12.64 -4.19
CA SER A 27 1.25 11.61 -5.05
C SER A 27 1.60 10.36 -4.24
N PRO A 28 1.79 9.19 -4.88
CA PRO A 28 2.20 7.97 -4.17
C PRO A 28 3.44 8.13 -3.28
N ALA A 29 4.40 8.95 -3.72
CA ALA A 29 5.62 9.23 -2.95
C ALA A 29 5.38 10.05 -1.66
N ASN A 30 4.19 10.65 -1.49
CA ASN A 30 3.83 11.37 -0.28
C ASN A 30 3.24 10.47 0.81
N CYS A 31 2.83 9.25 0.48
CA CYS A 31 2.24 8.33 1.43
C CYS A 31 3.33 7.72 2.33
N SER A 32 3.04 7.62 3.63
CA SER A 32 3.99 7.12 4.61
C SER A 32 4.35 5.65 4.35
N ILE A 33 5.65 5.32 4.36
CA ILE A 33 6.12 3.91 4.38
C ILE A 33 5.85 3.22 5.73
N GLY A 34 5.28 3.94 6.70
CA GLY A 34 4.98 3.45 8.03
C GLY A 34 6.15 3.54 8.99
N THR A 35 5.87 3.25 10.26
CA THR A 35 6.86 3.21 11.34
C THR A 35 6.55 2.04 12.26
N THR A 36 7.33 1.86 13.34
CA THR A 36 7.02 0.84 14.37
C THR A 36 5.70 1.10 15.10
N THR A 37 5.19 2.33 15.04
CA THR A 37 3.96 2.76 15.75
C THR A 37 2.81 3.13 14.82
N ALA A 38 3.04 3.20 13.51
CA ALA A 38 2.03 3.56 12.52
C ALA A 38 2.09 2.61 11.32
N PRO A 39 0.95 2.14 10.78
CA PRO A 39 0.93 1.32 9.58
C PRO A 39 1.51 2.10 8.39
N ALA A 40 1.93 1.36 7.36
CA ALA A 40 2.21 1.96 6.06
C ALA A 40 0.93 2.52 5.43
N GLU A 41 1.08 3.42 4.48
CA GLU A 41 0.00 3.98 3.68
C GLU A 41 0.20 3.66 2.20
N TYR A 42 -0.87 3.73 1.42
CA TYR A 42 -0.84 3.62 -0.02
C TYR A 42 -1.68 4.73 -0.65
N PHE A 43 -1.39 5.07 -1.89
CA PHE A 43 -2.19 6.05 -2.63
C PHE A 43 -3.41 5.38 -3.24
N ASN A 44 -4.59 5.71 -2.72
CA ASN A 44 -5.84 5.25 -3.28
C ASN A 44 -6.23 6.15 -4.46
N THR A 45 -6.15 5.61 -5.67
CA THR A 45 -6.44 6.34 -6.92
C THR A 45 -7.90 6.70 -7.09
N ALA A 46 -8.83 6.06 -6.36
CA ALA A 46 -10.25 6.40 -6.39
C ALA A 46 -10.59 7.60 -5.50
N THR A 47 -9.92 7.72 -4.34
CA THR A 47 -10.11 8.84 -3.40
C THR A 47 -9.10 9.97 -3.59
N LEU A 48 -8.01 9.71 -4.32
CA LEU A 48 -6.87 10.61 -4.54
C LEU A 48 -6.16 11.01 -3.22
N LEU A 49 -6.19 10.11 -2.24
CA LEU A 49 -5.63 10.32 -0.90
C LEU A 49 -4.75 9.14 -0.48
N CYS A 50 -3.87 9.39 0.48
CA CYS A 50 -3.15 8.31 1.17
C CYS A 50 -4.09 7.66 2.19
N GLU A 51 -4.17 6.33 2.14
CA GLU A 51 -4.95 5.52 3.07
C GLU A 51 -4.05 4.54 3.80
N SER A 52 -4.30 4.34 5.09
CA SER A 52 -3.54 3.37 5.89
C SER A 52 -3.83 1.93 5.46
N CYS A 53 -2.77 1.13 5.43
CA CYS A 53 -2.85 -0.32 5.45
C CYS A 53 -3.53 -0.81 6.74
N SER A 54 -4.23 -1.94 6.67
CA SER A 54 -5.03 -2.45 7.79
C SER A 54 -4.19 -3.03 8.93
N GLN A 55 -2.98 -3.47 8.64
CA GLN A 55 -2.06 -4.01 9.64
C GLN A 55 -0.82 -3.14 9.79
N SER A 56 -0.14 -3.30 10.93
CA SER A 56 1.11 -2.59 11.19
C SER A 56 2.23 -3.00 10.22
N THR A 57 3.29 -2.20 10.21
CA THR A 57 4.49 -2.41 9.38
C THR A 57 5.19 -3.75 9.60
N ARG A 58 4.87 -4.45 10.69
CA ARG A 58 5.33 -5.81 10.97
C ARG A 58 4.76 -6.84 9.98
N PHE A 59 3.52 -6.65 9.52
CA PHE A 59 2.81 -7.63 8.69
C PHE A 59 2.68 -7.14 7.24
N GLN A 60 2.55 -5.83 7.07
CA GLN A 60 2.30 -5.20 5.79
C GLN A 60 3.31 -4.10 5.50
N LYS A 61 3.58 -3.89 4.23
CA LYS A 61 4.32 -2.75 3.70
C LYS A 61 3.52 -2.09 2.58
N GLN A 62 3.88 -0.87 2.26
CA GLN A 62 3.49 -0.27 0.99
C GLN A 62 4.06 -1.12 -0.17
N SER A 63 3.27 -1.32 -1.22
CA SER A 63 3.77 -1.96 -2.45
C SER A 63 4.83 -1.09 -3.12
N ASP A 64 5.68 -1.71 -3.94
CA ASP A 64 6.81 -1.01 -4.56
C ASP A 64 6.36 0.11 -5.53
N ASP A 65 5.13 0.02 -6.06
CA ASP A 65 4.50 1.07 -6.88
C ASP A 65 3.78 2.15 -6.06
N GLY A 66 3.63 1.98 -4.74
CA GLY A 66 2.95 2.91 -3.85
C GLY A 66 1.42 2.91 -3.92
N LEU A 67 0.81 2.02 -4.70
CA LEU A 67 -0.63 2.04 -5.02
C LEU A 67 -1.46 1.02 -4.23
N SER A 68 -0.81 0.20 -3.40
CA SER A 68 -1.49 -0.79 -2.57
C SER A 68 -0.68 -1.14 -1.32
N CYS A 69 -1.26 -1.97 -0.46
CA CYS A 69 -0.54 -2.66 0.60
C CYS A 69 -0.11 -4.04 0.10
N SER A 70 1.03 -4.52 0.58
CA SER A 70 1.53 -5.88 0.33
C SER A 70 2.00 -6.51 1.64
N CYS A 71 2.06 -7.84 1.70
CA CYS A 71 2.60 -8.52 2.87
C CYS A 71 4.12 -8.36 2.94
N GLN A 72 4.66 -8.32 4.17
CA GLN A 72 6.10 -8.42 4.37
C GLN A 72 6.61 -9.79 3.87
N PRO A 73 7.92 -9.92 3.53
CA PRO A 73 8.55 -11.23 3.35
C PRO A 73 8.20 -12.16 4.52
N GLY A 74 8.06 -13.47 4.28
CA GLY A 74 7.62 -14.42 5.32
C GLY A 74 6.14 -14.38 5.70
N TYR A 75 5.34 -13.46 5.16
CA TYR A 75 3.89 -13.38 5.42
C TYR A 75 3.05 -13.67 4.16
N ARG A 76 2.14 -14.63 4.25
CA ARG A 76 1.19 -14.96 3.17
C ARG A 76 -0.08 -14.12 3.24
N LYS A 77 -0.77 -13.99 2.11
CA LYS A 77 -2.10 -13.39 2.00
C LYS A 77 -3.17 -14.40 2.43
N ILE A 78 -3.97 -14.05 3.45
CA ILE A 78 -5.13 -14.85 3.86
C ILE A 78 -6.46 -14.23 3.42
N LYS A 79 -6.44 -12.94 3.08
CA LYS A 79 -7.57 -12.20 2.51
C LYS A 79 -7.03 -11.09 1.64
N ASP A 80 -7.50 -11.01 0.41
CA ASP A 80 -7.14 -9.95 -0.52
C ASP A 80 -8.38 -9.55 -1.32
N VAL A 81 -8.96 -8.41 -0.96
CA VAL A 81 -10.11 -7.81 -1.67
C VAL A 81 -9.70 -6.46 -2.28
N GLY A 82 -8.38 -6.19 -2.34
CA GLY A 82 -7.83 -4.91 -2.77
C GLY A 82 -7.89 -3.79 -1.72
N GLY A 83 -7.19 -2.69 -2.02
CA GLY A 83 -7.08 -1.52 -1.14
C GLY A 83 -6.47 -1.87 0.22
N ASN A 84 -7.06 -1.36 1.30
CA ASN A 84 -6.60 -1.62 2.67
C ASN A 84 -7.03 -2.97 3.25
N THR A 85 -7.90 -3.74 2.58
CA THR A 85 -8.50 -4.96 3.15
C THR A 85 -7.63 -6.22 3.03
N LEU A 86 -6.40 -6.08 2.54
CA LEU A 86 -5.39 -7.12 2.57
C LEU A 86 -5.17 -7.58 4.02
N THR A 87 -5.08 -8.88 4.28
CA THR A 87 -4.67 -9.43 5.58
C THR A 87 -3.58 -10.47 5.37
N CYS A 88 -2.55 -10.38 6.20
CA CYS A 88 -1.31 -11.13 6.10
C CYS A 88 -1.05 -11.94 7.37
N GLU A 89 -0.56 -13.15 7.22
CA GLU A 89 -0.24 -14.08 8.30
C GLU A 89 1.17 -14.63 8.12
N ALA A 90 1.92 -14.76 9.21
CA ALA A 90 3.27 -15.31 9.18
C ALA A 90 3.25 -16.78 8.75
N CYS A 91 4.19 -17.17 7.89
CA CYS A 91 4.51 -18.56 7.66
C CYS A 91 5.19 -19.19 8.89
N ASN A 92 5.19 -20.53 8.96
CA ASN A 92 5.89 -21.21 10.04
C ASN A 92 7.41 -21.10 9.85
N ALA A 93 8.17 -21.51 10.88
CA ALA A 93 9.62 -21.58 10.79
C ALA A 93 10.05 -22.48 9.61
N ASN A 94 11.06 -22.04 8.85
CA ASN A 94 11.60 -22.70 7.67
C ASN A 94 10.63 -22.80 6.47
N GLU A 95 9.54 -22.04 6.47
CA GLU A 95 8.66 -21.91 5.32
C GLU A 95 8.89 -20.56 4.63
N THR A 96 8.79 -20.56 3.30
CA THR A 96 8.74 -19.33 2.49
C THR A 96 7.35 -19.14 1.92
N VAL A 97 7.00 -17.90 1.60
CA VAL A 97 5.82 -17.60 0.81
C VAL A 97 6.08 -17.97 -0.66
N THR A 98 5.07 -18.50 -1.34
CA THR A 98 5.09 -18.71 -2.80
C THR A 98 5.14 -17.39 -3.57
N GLU A 99 5.56 -17.42 -4.84
CA GLU A 99 5.69 -16.21 -5.69
C GLU A 99 4.37 -15.44 -5.84
N ASP A 100 3.25 -16.14 -5.89
CA ASP A 100 1.91 -15.53 -5.93
C ASP A 100 1.46 -14.95 -4.57
N GLY A 101 2.21 -15.21 -3.49
CA GLY A 101 1.97 -14.71 -2.15
C GLY A 101 0.85 -15.44 -1.38
N LEU A 102 0.34 -16.56 -1.88
CA LEU A 102 -0.88 -17.19 -1.35
C LEU A 102 -0.62 -18.34 -0.37
N GLN A 103 0.50 -19.05 -0.51
CA GLN A 103 0.80 -20.25 0.27
C GLN A 103 2.15 -20.13 0.96
N CYS A 104 2.29 -20.85 2.07
CA CYS A 104 3.57 -21.11 2.71
C CYS A 104 4.03 -22.50 2.31
N ILE A 105 5.27 -22.64 1.88
CA ILE A 105 5.88 -23.90 1.49
C ILE A 105 7.18 -24.11 2.27
N PRO A 106 7.49 -25.34 2.70
CA PRO A 106 8.72 -25.63 3.39
C PRO A 106 9.92 -25.46 2.45
N CYS A 107 10.99 -24.86 2.98
CA CYS A 107 12.28 -24.88 2.31
C CYS A 107 12.96 -26.25 2.41
N ALA A 108 13.86 -26.52 1.47
CA ALA A 108 14.79 -27.63 1.57
C ALA A 108 15.61 -27.57 2.87
N VAL A 109 16.13 -28.72 3.29
CA VAL A 109 16.92 -28.81 4.54
C VAL A 109 18.12 -27.86 4.47
N ASN A 110 18.24 -26.98 5.47
CA ASN A 110 19.29 -25.94 5.57
C ASN A 110 19.32 -24.91 4.43
N SER A 111 18.22 -24.76 3.68
CA SER A 111 18.12 -23.76 2.61
C SER A 111 17.31 -22.52 2.98
N PHE A 112 16.65 -22.49 4.14
CA PHE A 112 16.00 -21.27 4.62
C PHE A 112 17.03 -20.19 4.97
N ASP A 113 16.77 -18.95 4.58
CA ASP A 113 17.55 -17.78 4.92
C ASP A 113 16.74 -16.87 5.84
N ASP A 114 17.10 -16.85 7.14
CA ASP A 114 16.44 -16.05 8.16
C ASP A 114 16.53 -14.53 7.91
N SER A 115 17.50 -14.08 7.10
CA SER A 115 17.68 -12.63 6.85
C SER A 115 16.72 -12.08 5.81
N THR A 116 16.34 -12.92 4.84
CA THR A 116 15.41 -12.55 3.77
C THR A 116 14.04 -13.18 3.95
N GLU A 117 13.89 -14.12 4.89
CA GLU A 117 12.70 -14.95 5.11
C GLU A 117 12.27 -15.69 3.83
N THR A 118 13.26 -16.19 3.07
CA THR A 118 13.06 -16.92 1.80
C THR A 118 13.92 -18.18 1.74
N CYS A 119 13.58 -19.12 0.85
CA CYS A 119 14.50 -20.20 0.52
C CYS A 119 15.65 -19.70 -0.37
N LYS A 120 16.84 -20.26 -0.17
CA LYS A 120 17.98 -20.09 -1.08
C LYS A 120 17.65 -20.69 -2.44
N PRO A 121 18.05 -20.02 -3.54
CA PRO A 121 17.85 -20.56 -4.87
C PRO A 121 18.58 -21.89 -5.02
N CYS A 122 17.97 -22.80 -5.76
CA CYS A 122 18.62 -24.03 -6.20
C CYS A 122 19.88 -23.69 -7.00
N PRO A 123 20.97 -24.47 -6.84
CA PRO A 123 22.08 -24.45 -7.79
C PRO A 123 21.55 -24.67 -9.22
N SER A 124 22.15 -24.03 -10.20
CA SER A 124 21.69 -24.04 -11.60
C SER A 124 21.61 -25.44 -12.23
N ASP A 125 22.25 -26.44 -11.62
CA ASP A 125 22.29 -27.84 -12.06
C ASP A 125 21.34 -28.77 -11.28
N SER A 126 20.45 -28.22 -10.44
CA SER A 126 19.51 -28.99 -9.63
C SER A 126 18.12 -29.07 -10.28
N TYR A 127 17.52 -30.27 -10.28
CA TYR A 127 16.13 -30.48 -10.69
C TYR A 127 15.18 -30.22 -9.51
N SER A 128 13.99 -29.65 -9.74
CA SER A 128 13.01 -29.23 -8.71
C SER A 128 12.60 -30.26 -7.64
N GLY A 129 13.02 -31.52 -7.73
CA GLY A 129 12.76 -32.56 -6.72
C GLY A 129 13.97 -32.92 -5.84
N LEU A 130 15.13 -32.29 -6.06
CA LEU A 130 16.37 -32.48 -5.30
C LEU A 130 16.85 -31.20 -4.59
N CYS A 131 16.07 -30.13 -4.75
CA CYS A 131 15.90 -29.12 -3.73
C CYS A 131 14.65 -29.55 -2.93
#